data_AF-A0A5C7M9W9-F1
#
_entry.id   AF-A0A5C7M9W9-F1
#
_cell.length_a   1.000
_cell.length_b   1.000
_cell.length_c   1.000
_cell.angle_alpha   90.00
_cell.angle_beta   90.00
_cell.angle_gamma   90.00
#
_symmetry.space_group_name_H-M   'P 1'
#
loop_
_entity.id
_entity.type
_entity.pdbx_description
1 polymer ?
#
loop_
_entity_poly.entity_id
_entity_poly.type
_entity_poly.pdbx_seq_one_letter_code
_entity_poly.pdbx_strand_id
1 'polypeptide(L)' 'MKKPAIPSIPKLADDRHRFDGAIKERLEIVAGERGGKLAKLPADADLPTTVAKINELIELLQ' A
#
# COMPACT_ATOMS: atom_id res chain seq x y z
N MET A 1 7.28 18.68 -37.89
CA MET A 1 7.86 17.64 -37.00
C MET A 1 7.45 16.27 -37.52
N LYS A 2 8.41 15.38 -37.79
CA LYS A 2 8.17 14.03 -38.33
C LYS A 2 7.47 13.20 -37.25
N LYS A 3 6.27 12.65 -37.54
CA LYS A 3 5.61 11.72 -36.61
C LYS A 3 6.50 10.47 -36.47
N PRO A 4 6.74 9.96 -35.25
CA PRO A 4 7.54 8.76 -35.04
C PRO A 4 6.89 7.57 -35.76
N ALA A 5 7.72 6.72 -36.38
CA ALA A 5 7.27 5.53 -37.09
C ALA A 5 6.69 4.46 -36.14
N ILE A 6 7.08 4.53 -34.87
CA ILE A 6 6.60 3.63 -33.82
C ILE A 6 5.64 4.44 -32.93
N PRO A 7 4.38 3.99 -32.77
CA PRO A 7 3.45 4.61 -31.84
C PRO A 7 4.02 4.57 -30.41
N SER A 8 3.84 5.64 -29.64
CA SER A 8 4.21 5.64 -28.23
C SER A 8 3.39 4.59 -27.49
N ILE A 9 4.05 3.78 -26.65
CA ILE A 9 3.39 2.78 -25.81
C ILE A 9 2.33 3.49 -24.95
N PRO A 10 1.08 2.99 -24.92
CA PRO A 10 0.04 3.55 -24.06
C PRO A 10 0.53 3.58 -22.61
N LYS A 11 0.38 4.72 -21.94
CA LYS A 11 0.72 4.84 -20.52
C LYS A 11 -0.33 4.05 -19.72
N LEU A 12 0.00 2.80 -19.36
CA LEU A 12 -0.79 1.87 -18.54
C LEU A 12 -0.99 2.31 -17.07
N ALA A 13 -0.90 3.61 -16.78
CA ALA A 13 -0.82 4.12 -15.40
C ALA A 13 -2.05 3.74 -14.56
N ASP A 14 -3.25 3.77 -15.15
CA ASP A 14 -4.50 3.50 -14.41
C ASP A 14 -4.73 2.00 -14.16
N ASP A 15 -4.34 1.12 -15.10
CA ASP A 15 -4.54 -0.33 -14.97
C ASP A 15 -3.50 -1.00 -14.09
N ARG A 16 -2.31 -0.39 -13.95
CA ARG A 16 -1.23 -0.96 -13.16
C ARG A 16 -1.57 -1.02 -11.66
N HIS A 17 -2.22 0.01 -11.13
CA HIS A 17 -2.63 0.04 -9.73
C HIS A 17 -3.63 -1.07 -9.39
N ARG A 18 -4.60 -1.33 -10.28
CA ARG A 18 -5.58 -2.41 -10.10
C ARG A 18 -4.89 -3.78 -10.13
N PHE A 19 -3.99 -3.97 -11.07
CA PHE A 19 -3.20 -5.20 -11.18
C PHE A 19 -2.33 -5.44 -9.94
N ASP A 20 -1.57 -4.43 -9.51
CA ASP A 20 -0.69 -4.54 -8.35
C ASP A 20 -1.49 -4.80 -7.05
N GLY A 21 -2.67 -4.17 -6.91
CA GLY A 21 -3.60 -4.44 -5.81
C GLY A 21 -4.11 -5.88 -5.78
N ALA A 22 -4.51 -6.42 -6.93
CA ALA A 22 -4.96 -7.82 -7.03
C ALA A 22 -3.84 -8.83 -6.77
N ILE A 23 -2.61 -8.52 -7.17
CA ILE A 23 -1.44 -9.36 -6.85
C ILE A 23 -1.16 -9.32 -5.35
N LYS A 24 -1.15 -8.14 -4.74
CA LYS A 24 -0.96 -7.99 -3.28
C LYS A 24 -1.96 -8.84 -2.51
N GLU A 25 -3.26 -8.72 -2.80
CA GLU A 25 -4.30 -9.48 -2.12
C GLU A 25 -4.09 -10.99 -2.23
N ARG A 26 -3.77 -11.48 -3.44
CA ARG A 26 -3.48 -12.91 -3.66
C ARG A 26 -2.26 -13.38 -2.87
N LEU A 27 -1.22 -12.56 -2.79
CA LEU A 27 -0.03 -12.88 -2.00
C LEU A 27 -0.33 -12.91 -0.50
N GLU A 28 -1.14 -11.98 0.01
CA GLU A 28 -1.58 -11.96 1.42
C GLU A 28 -2.41 -13.21 1.76
N ILE A 29 -3.30 -13.64 0.85
CA ILE A 29 -4.08 -14.88 1.01
C ILE A 29 -3.17 -16.12 1.06
N VAL A 30 -2.21 -16.22 0.13
CA VAL A 30 -1.26 -17.35 0.08
C VAL A 30 -0.33 -17.37 1.29
N ALA A 31 0.13 -16.20 1.74
CA ALA A 31 0.98 -16.06 2.91
C ALA A 31 0.23 -16.25 4.24
N GLY A 32 -1.11 -16.14 4.23
CA GLY A 32 -1.92 -16.13 5.45
C GLY A 32 -1.69 -14.89 6.32
N GLU A 33 -0.99 -13.87 5.81
CA GLU A 33 -0.69 -12.61 6.50
C GLU A 33 -1.40 -11.48 5.75
N ARG A 34 -2.41 -10.85 6.37
CA ARG A 34 -3.14 -9.72 5.79
C ARG A 34 -2.64 -8.41 6.40
N GLY A 35 -2.18 -7.49 5.56
CA GLY A 35 -1.63 -6.21 6.01
C GLY A 35 -0.21 -6.30 6.58
N GLY A 36 0.42 -5.13 6.74
CA GLY A 36 1.75 -5.04 7.35
C GLY A 36 1.71 -5.35 8.86
N LYS A 37 2.76 -5.98 9.40
CA LYS A 37 2.89 -6.21 10.84
C LYS A 37 2.99 -4.86 11.56
N LEU A 38 1.91 -4.47 12.24
CA LEU A 38 1.92 -3.32 13.13
C LEU A 38 2.84 -3.62 14.32
N ALA A 39 3.87 -2.79 14.51
CA ALA A 39 4.69 -2.85 15.70
C ALA A 39 3.81 -2.67 16.94
N LYS A 40 4.01 -3.53 17.95
CA LYS A 40 3.30 -3.42 19.23
C LYS A 40 3.70 -2.11 19.91
N LEU A 41 2.74 -1.47 20.55
CA LEU A 41 3.03 -0.33 21.42
C LEU A 41 3.87 -0.83 22.62
N PRO A 42 4.97 -0.15 22.97
CA PRO A 42 5.73 -0.45 24.19
C PRO A 42 4.84 -0.36 25.43
N ALA A 43 5.11 -1.18 26.45
CA ALA A 43 4.33 -1.19 27.69
C ALA A 43 4.50 0.12 28.51
N ASP A 44 5.59 0.82 28.28
CA ASP A 44 6.01 2.08 28.90
C ASP A 44 5.83 3.28 27.95
N ALA A 45 5.04 3.13 26.88
CA ALA A 45 4.79 4.20 25.93
C ALA A 45 4.18 5.43 26.62
N ASP A 46 4.70 6.60 26.27
CA ASP A 46 4.15 7.88 26.72
C ASP A 46 2.86 8.24 25.95
N LEU A 47 2.17 9.27 26.44
CA LEU A 47 0.93 9.75 25.83
C LEU A 47 1.12 10.18 24.36
N PRO A 48 2.17 10.94 23.98
CA PRO A 48 2.44 11.27 22.58
C PRO A 48 2.60 10.05 21.67
N THR A 49 3.36 9.04 22.11
CA THR A 49 3.58 7.81 21.33
C THR A 49 2.28 7.02 21.15
N THR A 50 1.43 7.00 22.18
CA THR A 50 0.11 6.36 22.11
C THR A 50 -0.80 7.05 21.09
N VAL A 51 -0.85 8.39 21.10
CA VAL A 51 -1.65 9.17 20.13
C VAL A 51 -1.14 8.95 18.70
N ALA A 52 0.18 8.98 18.50
CA ALA A 52 0.78 8.70 17.20
C ALA A 52 0.37 7.31 16.68
N LYS A 53 0.36 6.30 17.57
CA LYS A 53 -0.04 4.94 17.20
C LYS A 53 -1.52 4.85 16.83
N ILE A 54 -2.40 5.59 17.50
CA ILE A 54 -3.83 5.64 17.16
C ILE A 54 -4.03 6.26 15.77
N ASN A 55 -3.30 7.33 15.44
CA ASN A 55 -3.41 7.96 14.12
C ASN A 55 -2.93 7.04 13.00
N GLU A 56 -1.84 6.31 13.19
CA GLU A 56 -1.36 5.28 12.25
C GLU A 56 -2.45 4.21 11.98
N LEU A 57 -3.16 3.79 13.03
CA LEU A 57 -4.27 2.83 12.88
C LEU A 57 -5.46 3.43 12.12
N ILE A 58 -5.78 4.70 12.34
CA ILE A 58 -6.86 5.39 11.63
C ILE A 58 -6.53 5.49 10.13
N GLU A 59 -5.29 5.85 9.79
CA GLU A 59 -4.84 5.94 8.39
C GLU A 59 -4.88 4.59 7.66
N LEU A 60 -4.66 3.47 8.37
CA LEU A 60 -4.72 2.14 7.77
C LEU A 60 -6.15 1.62 7.55
N LEU A 61 -7.14 2.19 8.24
CA LEU A 61 -8.54 1.75 8.19
C LEU A 61 -9.42 2.59 7.25
N GLN A 62 -8.96 3.78 6.86
CA GLN A 62 -9.64 4.68 5.91
C GLN A 62 -9.22 4.41 4.46
#